data_AF-A0A835AX41-F1
#
_entry.id   AF-A0A835AX41-F1
#
_cell.length_a   1.000
_cell.length_b   1.000
_cell.length_c   1.000
_cell.angle_alpha   90.00
_cell.angle_beta   90.00
_cell.angle_gamma   90.00
#
_symmetry.space_group_name_H-M   'P 1'
#
loop_
_entity.id
_entity.type
_entity.pdbx_description
1 polymer ?
#
loop_
_entity_poly.entity_id
_entity_poly.type
_entity_poly.pdbx_seq_one_letter_code
_entity_poly.pdbx_strand_id
1 'polypeptide(L)'
;MVFACSDSRVCPSVTLGLQPGEAFTVRNIAAMVPPYDKNRYTGIGSAIEYAVCALKVQVIVVIGHSKCGGIKALLSLKDGAADSFHFVEDWVRIGFPAKKKVQTEHAARHVDDQCDILEKEAVNVSLSNLLTYPWVKEGVEKGTLKLVGGHYDFVIGKFLAWEAMADAVERLKAGFEQFKTDVYDKKPELFEPLKAHQSPKYMVFACSDSRVCPSVTLGLQPGEAFAVRNIASMVPPYDKTKYAGVGSAIEYAVCALKVEVIVVIGHSRCGGIKALLSLQEGEADKFHFVEEWVRIGAPAKAKVQADHASAAFEDQCSILEKAAVNVSLENLKSYPFVKEGLEKGTLKIVGGHYDFVSGKFETWAP
;
A
#
# COMPACT_ATOMS: atom_id res chain seq x y z
N MET A 1 -6.99 9.99 3.82
CA MET A 1 -6.06 9.02 3.21
C MET A 1 -5.15 8.45 4.29
N VAL A 2 -4.81 7.16 4.22
CA VAL A 2 -3.93 6.50 5.20
C VAL A 2 -2.80 5.77 4.47
N PHE A 3 -1.56 6.04 4.85
CA PHE A 3 -0.40 5.22 4.52
C PHE A 3 -0.12 4.26 5.67
N ALA A 4 -0.01 2.97 5.38
CA ALA A 4 0.35 1.95 6.34
C ALA A 4 1.31 0.93 5.74
N CYS A 5 2.03 0.20 6.58
CA CYS A 5 2.96 -0.82 6.10
C CYS A 5 2.19 -1.99 5.48
N SER A 6 2.78 -2.69 4.52
CA SER A 6 2.26 -3.96 3.96
C SER A 6 2.32 -5.14 4.91
N ASP A 7 3.01 -4.98 6.04
CA ASP A 7 3.16 -5.99 7.10
C ASP A 7 1.84 -6.66 7.50
N SER A 8 1.84 -7.98 7.55
CA SER A 8 0.63 -8.78 7.73
C SER A 8 -0.03 -8.63 9.11
N ARG A 9 0.70 -8.12 10.10
CA ARG A 9 0.23 -7.99 11.49
C ARG A 9 -0.61 -6.74 11.72
N VAL A 10 -0.55 -5.79 10.80
CA VAL A 10 -1.21 -4.49 10.92
C VAL A 10 -2.19 -4.30 9.76
N CYS A 11 -3.44 -3.97 10.06
CA CYS A 11 -4.39 -3.53 9.05
C CYS A 11 -5.05 -2.25 9.54
N PRO A 12 -4.78 -1.07 8.95
CA PRO A 12 -5.26 0.20 9.50
C PRO A 12 -6.79 0.24 9.61
N SER A 13 -7.51 -0.42 8.70
CA SER A 13 -8.98 -0.48 8.78
C SER A 13 -9.47 -1.18 10.04
N VAL A 14 -8.81 -2.28 10.42
CA VAL A 14 -9.16 -3.05 11.62
C VAL A 14 -8.61 -2.37 12.87
N THR A 15 -7.31 -2.05 12.87
CA THR A 15 -6.58 -1.52 14.01
C THR A 15 -7.06 -0.12 14.45
N LEU A 16 -7.57 0.71 13.53
CA LEU A 16 -8.07 2.05 13.84
C LEU A 16 -9.60 2.14 13.78
N GLY A 17 -10.29 0.99 13.67
CA GLY A 17 -11.74 0.91 13.59
C GLY A 17 -12.34 1.73 12.45
N LEU A 18 -11.68 1.80 11.29
CA LEU A 18 -12.18 2.55 10.13
C LEU A 18 -13.20 1.71 9.38
N GLN A 19 -14.39 2.26 9.20
CA GLN A 19 -15.50 1.68 8.49
C GLN A 19 -15.30 1.73 6.97
N PRO A 20 -15.93 0.82 6.21
CA PRO A 20 -15.97 0.91 4.76
C PRO A 20 -16.46 2.30 4.32
N GLY A 21 -15.69 2.96 3.45
CA GLY A 21 -15.97 4.32 3.00
C GLY A 21 -15.08 5.39 3.64
N GLU A 22 -14.55 5.17 4.86
CA GLU A 22 -13.85 6.23 5.61
C GLU A 22 -12.42 6.51 5.12
N ALA A 23 -11.66 5.48 4.71
CA ALA A 23 -10.23 5.62 4.49
C ALA A 23 -9.74 5.08 3.15
N PHE A 24 -9.40 5.99 2.25
CA PHE A 24 -8.58 5.68 1.08
C PHE A 24 -7.16 5.29 1.55
N THR A 25 -6.76 4.03 1.33
CA THR A 25 -5.59 3.43 1.99
C THR A 25 -4.51 3.01 1.00
N VAL A 26 -3.28 3.42 1.23
CA VAL A 26 -2.10 2.92 0.53
C VAL A 26 -1.31 2.01 1.47
N ARG A 27 -0.91 0.85 0.96
CA ARG A 27 -0.02 -0.07 1.71
C ARG A 27 1.21 -0.41 0.89
N ASN A 28 2.38 -0.16 1.47
CA ASN A 28 3.69 -0.44 0.88
C ASN A 28 4.71 -0.84 1.98
N ILE A 29 5.94 -1.18 1.59
CA ILE A 29 7.01 -1.49 2.55
C ILE A 29 7.27 -0.27 3.46
N ALA A 30 7.15 -0.49 4.77
CA ALA A 30 7.41 0.49 5.84
C ALA A 30 6.57 1.78 5.81
N ALA A 31 5.39 1.77 5.16
CA ALA A 31 4.50 2.93 5.06
C ALA A 31 5.18 4.19 4.48
N MET A 32 6.25 4.02 3.70
CA MET A 32 7.09 5.12 3.25
C MET A 32 6.39 5.94 2.17
N VAL A 33 6.53 7.27 2.27
CA VAL A 33 6.17 8.20 1.22
C VAL A 33 7.45 8.76 0.61
N PRO A 34 7.74 8.51 -0.68
CA PRO A 34 8.89 9.11 -1.36
C PRO A 34 8.65 10.60 -1.64
N PRO A 35 9.71 11.38 -1.89
CA PRO A 35 9.55 12.73 -2.41
C PRO A 35 8.89 12.70 -3.80
N TYR A 36 8.29 13.82 -4.18
CA TYR A 36 7.71 14.03 -5.50
C TYR A 36 8.76 13.84 -6.60
N ASP A 37 8.49 12.88 -7.48
CA ASP A 37 9.29 12.62 -8.68
C ASP A 37 8.32 12.09 -9.74
N LYS A 38 8.19 12.76 -10.90
CA LYS A 38 7.25 12.33 -11.96
C LYS A 38 7.65 11.00 -12.62
N ASN A 39 8.94 10.64 -12.56
CA ASN A 39 9.49 9.50 -13.27
C ASN A 39 9.72 8.29 -12.36
N ARG A 40 9.75 8.50 -11.04
CA ARG A 40 9.92 7.45 -10.03
C ARG A 40 8.71 7.38 -9.11
N TYR A 41 8.47 6.21 -8.53
CA TYR A 41 7.45 6.04 -7.48
C TYR A 41 6.01 6.42 -7.90
N THR A 42 5.70 6.26 -9.19
CA THR A 42 4.45 6.69 -9.83
C THR A 42 3.18 6.11 -9.16
N GLY A 43 3.26 4.92 -8.57
CA GLY A 43 2.17 4.32 -7.81
C GLY A 43 1.80 5.07 -6.53
N ILE A 44 2.77 5.67 -5.84
CA ILE A 44 2.49 6.50 -4.65
C ILE A 44 2.04 7.90 -5.08
N GLY A 45 2.71 8.48 -6.07
CA GLY A 45 2.34 9.79 -6.61
C GLY A 45 0.88 9.82 -7.10
N SER A 46 0.46 8.81 -7.85
CA SER A 46 -0.93 8.68 -8.33
C SER A 46 -1.95 8.55 -7.20
N ALA A 47 -1.64 7.78 -6.16
CA ALA A 47 -2.53 7.64 -5.01
C ALA A 47 -2.69 8.95 -4.22
N ILE A 48 -1.60 9.70 -4.01
CA ILE A 48 -1.63 11.01 -3.33
C ILE A 48 -2.42 12.00 -4.19
N GLU A 49 -2.11 12.09 -5.47
CA GLU A 49 -2.76 13.01 -6.39
C GLU A 49 -4.26 12.72 -6.51
N TYR A 50 -4.64 11.46 -6.67
CA TYR A 50 -6.05 11.08 -6.72
C TYR A 50 -6.77 11.43 -5.41
N ALA A 51 -6.17 11.13 -4.26
CA ALA A 51 -6.76 11.43 -2.95
C ALA A 51 -6.97 12.95 -2.74
N VAL A 52 -5.97 13.77 -3.05
CA VAL A 52 -6.03 15.22 -2.81
C VAL A 52 -6.81 15.94 -3.90
N CYS A 53 -6.55 15.63 -5.16
CA CYS A 53 -7.07 16.38 -6.29
C CYS A 53 -8.45 15.90 -6.74
N ALA A 54 -8.74 14.60 -6.69
CA ALA A 54 -10.04 14.05 -7.09
C ALA A 54 -10.98 13.80 -5.90
N LEU A 55 -10.51 13.13 -4.83
CA LEU A 55 -11.34 12.81 -3.67
C LEU A 55 -11.44 13.95 -2.65
N LYS A 56 -10.58 14.98 -2.75
CA LYS A 56 -10.53 16.13 -1.84
C LYS A 56 -10.44 15.71 -0.37
N VAL A 57 -9.61 14.70 -0.06
CA VAL A 57 -9.39 14.28 1.32
C VAL A 57 -8.89 15.45 2.17
N GLN A 58 -9.33 15.51 3.42
CA GLN A 58 -8.95 16.60 4.34
C GLN A 58 -7.78 16.22 5.25
N VAL A 59 -7.50 14.93 5.40
CA VAL A 59 -6.45 14.41 6.28
C VAL A 59 -5.67 13.30 5.57
N ILE A 60 -4.34 13.39 5.62
CA ILE A 60 -3.41 12.31 5.26
C ILE A 60 -2.72 11.84 6.55
N VAL A 61 -2.80 10.55 6.81
CA VAL A 61 -2.19 9.92 7.98
C VAL A 61 -1.08 8.98 7.50
N VAL A 62 0.11 9.06 8.11
CA VAL A 62 1.21 8.10 7.86
C VAL A 62 1.47 7.32 9.14
N ILE A 63 1.36 5.99 9.07
CA ILE A 63 1.39 5.12 10.25
C ILE A 63 2.55 4.13 10.15
N GLY A 64 3.57 4.36 10.97
CA GLY A 64 4.61 3.39 11.27
C GLY A 64 4.13 2.34 12.29
N HIS A 65 4.93 1.32 12.51
CA HIS A 65 4.63 0.31 13.53
C HIS A 65 5.90 -0.31 14.10
N SER A 66 5.80 -0.87 15.31
CA SER A 66 6.88 -1.61 15.97
C SER A 66 7.37 -2.79 15.14
N LYS A 67 8.64 -3.17 15.34
CA LYS A 67 9.30 -4.32 14.71
C LYS A 67 9.09 -4.37 13.19
N CYS A 68 9.14 -3.22 12.51
CA CYS A 68 8.92 -3.13 11.08
C CYS A 68 10.07 -3.75 10.27
N GLY A 69 9.76 -4.73 9.42
CA GLY A 69 10.76 -5.42 8.60
C GLY A 69 11.51 -4.48 7.64
N GLY A 70 10.81 -3.53 7.01
CA GLY A 70 11.44 -2.54 6.13
C GLY A 70 12.34 -1.55 6.87
N ILE A 71 11.98 -1.16 8.10
CA ILE A 71 12.84 -0.29 8.92
C ILE A 71 14.07 -1.04 9.45
N LYS A 72 13.92 -2.32 9.80
CA LYS A 72 15.07 -3.18 10.13
C LYS A 72 16.03 -3.32 8.94
N ALA A 73 15.50 -3.49 7.73
CA ALA A 73 16.30 -3.52 6.51
C ALA A 73 17.05 -2.19 6.32
N LEU A 74 16.36 -1.05 6.43
CA LEU A 74 16.96 0.28 6.38
C LEU A 74 18.12 0.45 7.37
N LEU A 75 17.90 0.09 8.64
CA LEU A 75 18.91 0.20 9.69
C LEU A 75 20.15 -0.65 9.36
N SER A 76 19.94 -1.85 8.81
CA SER A 76 20.99 -2.83 8.50
C SER A 76 21.76 -2.52 7.20
N LEU A 77 21.25 -1.65 6.33
CA LEU A 77 21.94 -1.25 5.10
C LEU A 77 23.33 -0.66 5.42
N LYS A 78 24.35 -1.08 4.69
CA LYS A 78 25.69 -0.48 4.80
C LYS A 78 25.86 0.58 3.71
N ASP A 79 26.48 1.70 4.06
CA ASP A 79 26.78 2.75 3.08
C ASP A 79 27.74 2.20 2.02
N GLY A 80 27.36 2.31 0.75
CA GLY A 80 28.17 1.85 -0.39
C GLY A 80 28.22 0.33 -0.61
N ALA A 81 27.45 -0.48 0.12
CA ALA A 81 27.33 -1.91 -0.19
C ALA A 81 26.51 -2.16 -1.46
N ALA A 82 26.87 -3.23 -2.19
CA ALA A 82 26.06 -3.73 -3.29
C ALA A 82 24.76 -4.33 -2.75
N ASP A 83 23.65 -4.08 -3.45
CA ASP A 83 22.35 -4.47 -2.95
C ASP A 83 22.15 -6.00 -2.97
N SER A 84 21.71 -6.57 -1.84
CA SER A 84 21.37 -8.00 -1.71
C SER A 84 19.98 -8.33 -2.25
N PHE A 85 19.11 -7.32 -2.37
CA PHE A 85 17.78 -7.37 -2.99
C PHE A 85 17.71 -6.39 -4.17
N HIS A 86 16.93 -6.73 -5.19
CA HIS A 86 16.79 -5.94 -6.41
C HIS A 86 15.98 -4.65 -6.26
N PHE A 87 15.08 -4.57 -5.28
CA PHE A 87 14.17 -3.45 -5.09
C PHE A 87 14.09 -2.97 -3.64
N VAL A 88 14.11 -3.89 -2.66
CA VAL A 88 13.84 -3.56 -1.25
C VAL A 88 14.82 -2.52 -0.74
N GLU A 89 16.11 -2.67 -1.05
CA GLU A 89 17.16 -1.76 -0.58
C GLU A 89 16.95 -0.35 -1.11
N ASP A 90 16.82 -0.21 -2.44
CA ASP A 90 16.51 1.05 -3.12
C ASP A 90 15.26 1.72 -2.57
N TRP A 91 14.20 0.95 -2.31
CA TRP A 91 12.96 1.48 -1.73
C TRP A 91 13.18 2.06 -0.33
N VAL A 92 13.82 1.31 0.56
CA VAL A 92 13.97 1.78 1.94
C VAL A 92 14.95 2.95 2.08
N ARG A 93 15.77 3.25 1.05
CA ARG A 93 16.63 4.46 1.02
C ARG A 93 15.85 5.76 1.14
N ILE A 94 14.54 5.76 0.88
CA ILE A 94 13.65 6.90 1.18
C ILE A 94 13.81 7.35 2.65
N GLY A 95 14.06 6.40 3.57
CA GLY A 95 14.26 6.67 4.99
C GLY A 95 15.69 7.04 5.40
N PHE A 96 16.64 7.22 4.46
CA PHE A 96 18.03 7.60 4.79
C PHE A 96 18.16 8.85 5.66
N PRO A 97 17.39 9.94 5.45
CA PRO A 97 17.44 11.08 6.36
C PRO A 97 17.12 10.71 7.81
N ALA A 98 16.13 9.84 8.03
CA ALA A 98 15.77 9.34 9.36
C ALA A 98 16.88 8.48 9.96
N LYS A 99 17.46 7.57 9.17
CA LYS A 99 18.58 6.72 9.60
C LYS A 99 19.78 7.56 10.03
N LYS A 100 20.17 8.54 9.21
CA LYS A 100 21.29 9.44 9.51
C LYS A 100 21.06 10.19 10.82
N LYS A 101 19.84 10.68 11.05
CA LYS A 101 19.47 11.34 12.31
C LYS A 101 19.65 10.41 13.51
N VAL A 102 19.09 9.20 13.44
CA VAL A 102 19.21 8.20 14.52
C VAL A 102 20.66 7.81 14.78
N GLN A 103 21.47 7.61 13.73
CA GLN A 103 22.89 7.32 13.87
C GLN A 103 23.69 8.50 14.45
N THR A 104 23.25 9.74 14.23
CA THR A 104 23.94 10.92 14.77
C THR A 104 23.56 11.17 16.23
N GLU A 105 22.27 11.09 16.55
CA GLU A 105 21.72 11.50 17.86
C GLU A 105 21.60 10.34 18.85
N HIS A 106 21.61 9.09 18.37
CA HIS A 106 21.29 7.90 19.16
C HIS A 106 22.24 6.71 18.93
N ALA A 107 23.44 6.93 18.36
CA ALA A 107 24.43 5.87 18.13
C ALA A 107 24.77 5.03 19.37
N ALA A 108 24.73 5.62 20.57
CA ALA A 108 25.06 4.94 21.82
C ALA A 108 23.93 4.02 22.35
N ARG A 109 22.72 4.09 21.78
CA ARG A 109 21.58 3.26 22.22
C ARG A 109 21.68 1.85 21.67
N HIS A 110 20.98 0.91 22.31
CA HIS A 110 20.85 -0.45 21.80
C HIS A 110 20.18 -0.46 20.41
N VAL A 111 20.50 -1.45 19.58
CA VAL A 111 20.00 -1.52 18.20
C VAL A 111 18.47 -1.58 18.11
N ASP A 112 17.82 -2.26 19.06
CA ASP A 112 16.36 -2.28 19.15
C ASP A 112 15.79 -0.87 19.44
N ASP A 113 16.38 -0.12 20.36
CA ASP A 113 15.94 1.25 20.66
C ASP A 113 16.16 2.17 19.45
N GLN A 114 17.27 2.01 18.73
CA GLN A 114 17.52 2.73 17.49
C GLN A 114 16.45 2.41 16.44
N CYS A 115 16.03 1.14 16.35
CA CYS A 115 14.96 0.72 15.45
C CYS A 115 13.62 1.38 15.81
N ASP A 116 13.24 1.35 17.09
CA ASP A 116 11.98 1.94 17.57
C ASP A 116 11.92 3.47 17.38
N ILE A 117 13.07 4.16 17.43
CA ILE A 117 13.17 5.59 17.11
C ILE A 117 13.11 5.78 15.59
N LEU A 118 13.84 4.97 14.82
CA LEU A 118 13.88 5.05 13.37
C LEU A 118 12.50 4.83 12.73
N GLU A 119 11.67 3.97 13.31
CA GLU A 119 10.27 3.78 12.87
C GLU A 119 9.47 5.08 12.93
N LYS A 120 9.66 5.90 13.98
CA LYS A 120 8.96 7.19 14.15
C LYS A 120 9.58 8.27 13.27
N GLU A 121 10.90 8.30 13.16
CA GLU A 121 11.59 9.26 12.29
C GLU A 121 11.32 8.99 10.80
N ALA A 122 11.12 7.74 10.38
CA ALA A 122 10.71 7.41 9.01
C ALA A 122 9.30 7.94 8.69
N VAL A 123 8.40 7.97 9.67
CA VAL A 123 7.10 8.65 9.54
C VAL A 123 7.30 10.15 9.34
N ASN A 124 8.16 10.80 10.13
CA ASN A 124 8.47 12.24 9.98
C ASN A 124 9.08 12.58 8.60
N VAL A 125 9.97 11.74 8.09
CA VAL A 125 10.52 11.88 6.73
C VAL A 125 9.41 11.75 5.69
N SER A 126 8.48 10.79 5.87
CA SER A 126 7.35 10.62 4.95
C SER A 126 6.38 11.81 4.98
N LEU A 127 6.12 12.40 6.15
CA LEU A 127 5.35 13.64 6.28
C LEU A 127 6.05 14.83 5.60
N SER A 128 7.38 14.92 5.73
CA SER A 128 8.18 15.93 5.04
C SER A 128 8.13 15.74 3.52
N ASN A 129 8.22 14.50 3.05
CA ASN A 129 8.13 14.16 1.64
C ASN A 129 6.75 14.49 1.07
N LEU A 130 5.67 14.33 1.82
CA LEU A 130 4.32 14.76 1.40
C LEU A 130 4.29 16.25 1.03
N LEU A 131 5.03 17.11 1.73
CA LEU A 131 5.11 18.55 1.43
C LEU A 131 5.91 18.87 0.15
N THR A 132 6.55 17.88 -0.47
CA THR A 132 7.19 18.07 -1.79
C THR A 132 6.20 17.95 -2.95
N TYR A 133 5.00 17.40 -2.70
CA TYR A 133 3.92 17.34 -3.68
C TYR A 133 3.20 18.70 -3.73
N PRO A 134 3.15 19.39 -4.89
CA PRO A 134 2.65 20.77 -4.96
C PRO A 134 1.23 20.96 -4.40
N TRP A 135 0.30 20.06 -4.74
CA TRP A 135 -1.08 20.10 -4.26
C TRP A 135 -1.24 19.75 -2.77
N VAL A 136 -0.34 18.94 -2.22
CA VAL A 136 -0.33 18.67 -0.77
C VAL A 136 0.14 19.90 -0.03
N LYS A 137 1.26 20.48 -0.48
CA LYS A 137 1.81 21.71 0.08
C LYS A 137 0.79 22.84 0.06
N GLU A 138 0.16 23.07 -1.09
CA GLU A 138 -0.89 24.08 -1.25
C GLU A 138 -2.08 23.80 -0.32
N GLY A 139 -2.54 22.55 -0.21
CA GLY A 139 -3.63 22.18 0.68
C GLY A 139 -3.31 22.43 2.16
N VAL A 140 -2.08 22.15 2.58
CA VAL A 140 -1.60 22.42 3.95
C VAL A 140 -1.48 23.92 4.22
N GLU A 141 -0.88 24.68 3.29
CA GLU A 141 -0.76 26.14 3.39
C GLU A 141 -2.12 26.85 3.45
N LYS A 142 -3.13 26.32 2.74
CA LYS A 142 -4.51 26.82 2.77
C LYS A 142 -5.35 26.28 3.93
N GLY A 143 -4.81 25.34 4.72
CA GLY A 143 -5.52 24.70 5.82
C GLY A 143 -6.65 23.74 5.40
N THR A 144 -6.75 23.39 4.12
CA THR A 144 -7.76 22.45 3.59
C THR A 144 -7.30 20.99 3.69
N LEU A 145 -6.00 20.76 3.90
CA LEU A 145 -5.38 19.45 4.06
C LEU A 145 -4.52 19.44 5.32
N LYS A 146 -4.57 18.34 6.07
CA LYS A 146 -3.77 18.15 7.29
C LYS A 146 -2.97 16.86 7.21
N LEU A 147 -1.79 16.90 7.82
CA LEU A 147 -0.87 15.77 7.91
C LEU A 147 -0.79 15.29 9.35
N VAL A 148 -0.88 13.97 9.54
CA VAL A 148 -0.83 13.32 10.86
C VAL A 148 0.17 12.16 10.81
N GLY A 149 1.10 12.15 11.76
CA GLY A 149 1.98 11.02 12.00
C GLY A 149 1.37 10.06 13.02
N GLY A 150 1.62 8.77 12.86
CA GLY A 150 1.20 7.74 13.79
C GLY A 150 2.22 6.61 13.91
N HIS A 151 2.22 5.95 15.07
CA HIS A 151 3.01 4.75 15.33
C HIS A 151 2.19 3.77 16.15
N TYR A 152 2.00 2.56 15.61
CA TYR A 152 1.37 1.46 16.31
C TYR A 152 2.43 0.51 16.85
N ASP A 153 2.60 0.51 18.16
CA ASP A 153 3.34 -0.54 18.85
C ASP A 153 2.42 -1.72 19.12
N PHE A 154 2.52 -2.73 18.27
CA PHE A 154 1.70 -3.94 18.37
C PHE A 154 2.23 -4.94 19.40
N VAL A 155 3.44 -4.72 19.94
CA VAL A 155 4.03 -5.58 20.98
C VAL A 155 3.39 -5.27 22.33
N ILE A 156 3.28 -3.98 22.65
CA ILE A 156 2.64 -3.51 23.90
C ILE A 156 1.18 -3.07 23.69
N GLY A 157 0.68 -3.08 22.45
CA GLY A 157 -0.69 -2.69 22.12
C GLY A 157 -0.95 -1.21 22.38
N LYS A 158 -0.06 -0.32 21.90
CA LYS A 158 -0.19 1.14 22.07
C LYS A 158 -0.15 1.86 20.73
N PHE A 159 -1.08 2.80 20.54
CA PHE A 159 -1.07 3.71 19.40
C PHE A 159 -0.68 5.12 19.84
N LEU A 160 0.28 5.70 19.14
CA LEU A 160 0.71 7.09 19.27
C LEU A 160 0.39 7.82 17.98
N ALA A 161 -0.06 9.07 18.08
CA ALA A 161 -0.26 9.94 16.93
C ALA A 161 0.16 11.38 17.27
N TRP A 162 0.72 12.07 16.29
CA TRP A 162 1.24 13.44 16.41
C TRP A 162 0.89 14.28 15.18
N GLU A 163 0.87 15.61 15.36
CA GLU A 163 0.45 16.61 14.37
C GLU A 163 -1.04 16.56 13.95
N ALA A 164 -1.45 17.45 13.04
CA ALA A 164 -2.59 18.37 13.20
C ALA A 164 -4.03 17.79 13.21
N MET A 165 -4.58 17.62 14.42
CA MET A 165 -5.90 18.03 14.93
C MET A 165 -6.35 17.10 16.06
N ALA A 166 -6.98 17.64 17.11
CA ALA A 166 -7.63 16.81 18.13
C ALA A 166 -8.62 15.83 17.49
N ASP A 167 -9.58 16.28 16.67
CA ASP A 167 -10.70 15.42 16.23
C ASP A 167 -10.28 14.19 15.42
N ALA A 168 -9.40 14.34 14.42
CA ALA A 168 -8.94 13.21 13.60
C ALA A 168 -8.05 12.25 14.42
N VAL A 169 -7.16 12.80 15.25
CA VAL A 169 -6.29 12.00 16.13
C VAL A 169 -7.13 11.25 17.17
N GLU A 170 -8.09 11.92 17.79
CA GLU A 170 -9.01 11.33 18.77
C GLU A 170 -9.90 10.26 18.12
N ARG A 171 -10.36 10.45 16.88
CA ARG A 171 -11.08 9.41 16.13
C ARG A 171 -10.24 8.16 15.91
N LEU A 172 -8.95 8.31 15.58
CA LEU A 172 -8.04 7.16 15.38
C LEU A 172 -7.71 6.48 16.71
N LYS A 173 -7.46 7.25 17.77
CA LYS A 173 -7.22 6.71 19.12
C LYS A 173 -8.44 5.96 19.65
N ALA A 174 -9.64 6.52 19.52
CA ALA A 174 -10.87 5.87 19.94
C ALA A 174 -11.11 4.55 19.18
N GLY A 175 -10.86 4.55 17.88
CA GLY A 175 -10.93 3.32 17.08
C GLY A 175 -9.89 2.27 17.50
N PHE A 176 -8.69 2.71 17.88
CA PHE A 176 -7.65 1.82 18.42
C PHE A 176 -8.01 1.25 19.80
N GLU A 177 -8.51 2.08 20.72
CA GLU A 177 -8.98 1.65 22.05
C GLU A 177 -10.06 0.56 21.93
N GLN A 178 -10.99 0.73 20.98
CA GLN A 178 -11.99 -0.27 20.68
C GLN A 178 -11.38 -1.55 20.11
N PHE A 179 -10.50 -1.46 19.10
CA PHE A 179 -9.77 -2.62 18.58
C PHE A 179 -9.00 -3.36 19.70
N LYS A 180 -8.34 -2.61 20.57
CA LYS A 180 -7.58 -3.16 21.68
C LYS A 180 -8.48 -3.98 22.61
N THR A 181 -9.58 -3.38 23.04
CA THR A 181 -10.51 -3.99 24.00
C THR A 181 -11.30 -5.15 23.38
N ASP A 182 -11.75 -5.01 22.14
CA ASP A 182 -12.69 -5.95 21.51
C ASP A 182 -12.04 -7.04 20.67
N VAL A 183 -10.78 -6.86 20.27
CA VAL A 183 -10.08 -7.79 19.38
C VAL A 183 -8.75 -8.24 19.97
N TYR A 184 -7.86 -7.30 20.29
CA TYR A 184 -6.49 -7.62 20.70
C TYR A 184 -6.45 -8.35 22.06
N ASP A 185 -7.02 -7.76 23.10
CA ASP A 185 -6.97 -8.30 24.47
C ASP A 185 -7.81 -9.59 24.61
N LYS A 186 -8.76 -9.83 23.70
CA LYS A 186 -9.63 -11.03 23.69
C LYS A 186 -9.04 -12.22 22.91
N LYS A 187 -7.93 -12.04 22.20
CA LYS A 187 -7.32 -13.09 21.35
C LYS A 187 -5.80 -13.22 21.54
N PRO A 188 -5.29 -13.42 22.77
CA PRO A 188 -3.85 -13.55 23.01
C PRO A 188 -3.21 -14.69 22.21
N GLU A 189 -3.92 -15.80 21.97
CA GLU A 189 -3.48 -16.93 21.15
C GLU A 189 -3.19 -16.55 19.70
N LEU A 190 -3.84 -15.50 19.19
CA LEU A 190 -3.61 -14.95 17.85
C LEU A 190 -2.46 -13.94 17.85
N PHE A 191 -2.40 -13.04 18.84
CA PHE A 191 -1.47 -11.92 18.82
C PHE A 191 -0.10 -12.21 19.43
N GLU A 192 0.01 -13.06 20.46
CA GLU A 192 1.30 -13.36 21.11
C GLU A 192 2.34 -13.95 20.13
N PRO A 193 2.00 -14.92 19.26
CA PRO A 193 2.97 -15.44 18.28
C PRO A 193 3.45 -14.37 17.28
N LEU A 194 2.59 -13.42 16.93
CA LEU A 194 2.87 -12.38 15.94
C LEU A 194 3.87 -11.32 16.44
N LYS A 195 4.04 -11.20 17.76
CA LYS A 195 5.06 -10.33 18.39
C LYS A 195 6.47 -10.70 17.98
N ALA A 196 6.74 -11.99 17.79
CA ALA A 196 8.05 -12.47 17.42
C ALA A 196 8.32 -12.33 15.92
N HIS A 197 7.45 -12.90 15.07
CA HIS A 197 7.65 -12.97 13.61
C HIS A 197 6.31 -12.93 12.85
N GLN A 198 6.40 -12.65 11.55
CA GLN A 198 5.29 -12.83 10.61
C GLN A 198 5.64 -13.91 9.60
N SER A 199 4.66 -14.72 9.19
CA SER A 199 4.79 -15.71 8.13
C SER A 199 3.48 -15.82 7.33
N PRO A 200 3.07 -14.73 6.65
CA PRO A 200 1.83 -14.73 5.90
C PRO A 200 1.89 -15.74 4.74
N LYS A 201 0.79 -16.45 4.51
CA LYS A 201 0.67 -17.35 3.36
C LYS A 201 0.31 -16.59 2.09
N TYR A 202 -0.39 -15.46 2.25
CA TYR A 202 -0.92 -14.68 1.14
C TYR A 202 -0.17 -13.36 0.98
N MET A 203 0.12 -13.00 -0.27
CA MET A 203 0.28 -11.61 -0.67
C MET A 203 -1.01 -11.15 -1.36
N VAL A 204 -1.53 -9.98 -1.01
CA VAL A 204 -2.78 -9.46 -1.59
C VAL A 204 -2.56 -8.08 -2.20
N PHE A 205 -2.88 -7.92 -3.48
CA PHE A 205 -3.09 -6.63 -4.13
C PHE A 205 -4.57 -6.29 -4.09
N ALA A 206 -4.90 -5.13 -3.51
CA ALA A 206 -6.26 -4.61 -3.47
C ALA A 206 -6.28 -3.10 -3.74
N CYS A 207 -7.44 -2.56 -4.10
CA CYS A 207 -7.53 -1.16 -4.48
C CYS A 207 -7.43 -0.30 -3.23
N SER A 208 -6.88 0.91 -3.35
CA SER A 208 -6.88 1.90 -2.28
C SER A 208 -8.27 2.42 -1.90
N ASP A 209 -9.29 2.12 -2.71
CA ASP A 209 -10.70 2.46 -2.48
C ASP A 209 -11.15 2.11 -1.05
N SER A 210 -11.82 3.05 -0.39
CA SER A 210 -12.17 2.95 1.02
C SER A 210 -13.20 1.86 1.34
N ARG A 211 -13.86 1.29 0.32
CA ARG A 211 -14.95 0.32 0.49
C ARG A 211 -14.50 -1.15 0.47
N VAL A 212 -13.26 -1.43 0.05
CA VAL A 212 -12.82 -2.79 -0.36
C VAL A 212 -11.57 -3.24 0.37
N CYS A 213 -11.51 -3.03 1.69
CA CYS A 213 -10.38 -3.52 2.49
C CYS A 213 -10.36 -5.06 2.50
N PRO A 214 -9.28 -5.72 1.99
CA PRO A 214 -9.27 -7.17 1.82
C PRO A 214 -9.38 -7.92 3.14
N SER A 215 -8.84 -7.38 4.24
CA SER A 215 -8.96 -8.00 5.56
C SER A 215 -10.40 -8.05 6.06
N VAL A 216 -11.20 -7.03 5.74
CA VAL A 216 -12.61 -6.98 6.11
C VAL A 216 -13.42 -7.86 5.17
N THR A 217 -13.23 -7.70 3.85
CA THR A 217 -14.07 -8.37 2.85
C THR A 217 -13.82 -9.87 2.75
N LEU A 218 -12.61 -10.34 3.06
CA LEU A 218 -12.24 -11.77 3.03
C LEU A 218 -12.07 -12.38 4.43
N GLY A 219 -12.29 -11.61 5.50
CA GLY A 219 -12.14 -12.10 6.88
C GLY A 219 -10.71 -12.47 7.29
N LEU A 220 -9.70 -11.92 6.62
CA LEU A 220 -8.28 -12.22 6.90
C LEU A 220 -7.89 -11.71 8.28
N GLN A 221 -7.37 -12.61 9.10
CA GLN A 221 -6.83 -12.32 10.43
C GLN A 221 -5.45 -11.66 10.34
N PRO A 222 -5.03 -10.92 11.39
CA PRO A 222 -3.66 -10.49 11.56
C PRO A 222 -2.67 -11.65 11.35
N GLY A 223 -1.64 -11.40 10.53
CA GLY A 223 -0.61 -12.38 10.19
C GLY A 223 -0.89 -13.21 8.92
N GLU A 224 -2.12 -13.22 8.40
CA GLU A 224 -2.45 -14.10 7.25
C GLU A 224 -2.01 -13.54 5.90
N ALA A 225 -2.09 -12.22 5.72
CA ALA A 225 -1.87 -11.58 4.42
C ALA A 225 -0.97 -10.35 4.48
N PHE A 226 0.11 -10.39 3.69
CA PHE A 226 0.92 -9.23 3.37
C PHE A 226 0.24 -8.44 2.25
N ALA A 227 -0.19 -7.20 2.51
CA ALA A 227 -1.08 -6.49 1.58
C ALA A 227 -0.45 -5.25 0.94
N VAL A 228 -0.59 -5.13 -0.37
CA VAL A 228 -0.32 -3.91 -1.14
C VAL A 228 -1.65 -3.28 -1.53
N ARG A 229 -1.77 -1.97 -1.30
CA ARG A 229 -2.95 -1.22 -1.74
C ARG A 229 -2.55 0.00 -2.56
N ASN A 230 -3.05 0.07 -3.79
CA ASN A 230 -2.77 1.16 -4.74
C ASN A 230 -4.01 1.44 -5.62
N ILE A 231 -3.93 2.43 -6.50
CA ILE A 231 -5.02 2.74 -7.43
C ILE A 231 -5.30 1.53 -8.33
N ALA A 232 -6.56 1.07 -8.32
CA ALA A 232 -7.08 -0.02 -9.13
C ALA A 232 -6.40 -1.40 -8.95
N SER A 233 -5.76 -1.63 -7.80
CA SER A 233 -5.10 -2.91 -7.49
C SER A 233 -4.05 -3.35 -8.52
N MET A 234 -3.50 -2.41 -9.28
CA MET A 234 -2.68 -2.73 -10.44
C MET A 234 -1.31 -3.23 -10.02
N VAL A 235 -0.85 -4.27 -10.73
CA VAL A 235 0.54 -4.71 -10.71
C VAL A 235 1.21 -4.25 -12.00
N PRO A 236 2.18 -3.31 -11.95
CA PRO A 236 2.97 -2.95 -13.13
C PRO A 236 3.97 -4.05 -13.52
N PRO A 237 4.47 -4.05 -14.76
CA PRO A 237 5.58 -4.90 -15.16
C PRO A 237 6.85 -4.58 -14.35
N TYR A 238 7.81 -5.50 -14.37
CA TYR A 238 9.11 -5.34 -13.71
C TYR A 238 9.85 -4.08 -14.21
N ASP A 239 10.04 -3.10 -13.32
CA ASP A 239 10.84 -1.90 -13.58
C ASP A 239 11.43 -1.39 -12.25
N LYS A 240 12.77 -1.38 -12.14
CA LYS A 240 13.50 -0.96 -10.94
C LYS A 240 13.43 0.53 -10.67
N THR A 241 13.18 1.35 -11.66
CA THR A 241 13.21 2.80 -11.56
C THR A 241 11.81 3.33 -11.25
N LYS A 242 10.83 2.98 -12.09
CA LYS A 242 9.49 3.55 -12.05
C LYS A 242 8.59 2.89 -11.01
N TYR A 243 8.73 1.58 -10.83
CA TYR A 243 7.80 0.74 -10.06
C TYR A 243 8.42 0.09 -8.81
N ALA A 244 9.52 0.66 -8.30
CA ALA A 244 10.25 0.16 -7.13
C ALA A 244 9.38 -0.13 -5.89
N GLY A 245 8.33 0.67 -5.65
CA GLY A 245 7.42 0.45 -4.52
C GLY A 245 6.62 -0.84 -4.61
N VAL A 246 6.13 -1.22 -5.80
CA VAL A 246 5.45 -2.51 -5.99
C VAL A 246 6.47 -3.63 -6.08
N GLY A 247 7.58 -3.43 -6.82
CA GLY A 247 8.63 -4.45 -6.95
C GLY A 247 9.23 -4.87 -5.62
N SER A 248 9.49 -3.91 -4.72
CA SER A 248 10.00 -4.20 -3.36
C SER A 248 9.00 -4.98 -2.52
N ALA A 249 7.71 -4.69 -2.63
CA ALA A 249 6.68 -5.43 -1.92
C ALA A 249 6.57 -6.89 -2.40
N ILE A 250 6.60 -7.12 -3.73
CA ILE A 250 6.58 -8.48 -4.30
C ILE A 250 7.85 -9.22 -3.92
N GLU A 251 9.03 -8.60 -4.08
CA GLU A 251 10.31 -9.20 -3.73
C GLU A 251 10.35 -9.59 -2.25
N TYR A 252 9.92 -8.70 -1.35
CA TYR A 252 9.90 -9.02 0.07
C TYR A 252 8.94 -10.18 0.39
N ALA A 253 7.74 -10.16 -0.17
CA ALA A 253 6.75 -11.21 0.06
C ALA A 253 7.24 -12.58 -0.45
N VAL A 254 7.78 -12.65 -1.66
CA VAL A 254 8.21 -13.89 -2.30
C VAL A 254 9.57 -14.36 -1.78
N CYS A 255 10.55 -13.47 -1.70
CA CYS A 255 11.93 -13.83 -1.38
C CYS A 255 12.19 -13.91 0.12
N ALA A 256 11.61 -13.02 0.93
CA ALA A 256 11.86 -12.99 2.37
C ALA A 256 10.77 -13.70 3.18
N LEU A 257 9.49 -13.42 2.91
CA LEU A 257 8.38 -14.03 3.66
C LEU A 257 7.95 -15.40 3.15
N LYS A 258 8.36 -15.76 1.93
CA LYS A 258 8.01 -17.03 1.26
C LYS A 258 6.50 -17.27 1.18
N VAL A 259 5.73 -16.23 0.82
CA VAL A 259 4.29 -16.39 0.58
C VAL A 259 4.04 -17.49 -0.46
N GLU A 260 2.93 -18.21 -0.30
CA GLU A 260 2.57 -19.34 -1.16
C GLU A 260 1.61 -18.90 -2.28
N VAL A 261 0.87 -17.81 -2.07
CA VAL A 261 -0.15 -17.33 -3.02
C VAL A 261 -0.12 -15.81 -3.13
N ILE A 262 -0.06 -15.28 -4.35
CA ILE A 262 -0.33 -13.87 -4.65
C ILE A 262 -1.75 -13.75 -5.20
N VAL A 263 -2.58 -12.91 -4.60
CA VAL A 263 -3.95 -12.64 -5.03
C VAL A 263 -4.06 -11.20 -5.52
N VAL A 264 -4.57 -10.98 -6.73
CA VAL A 264 -4.88 -9.64 -7.26
C VAL A 264 -6.39 -9.46 -7.32
N ILE A 265 -6.91 -8.50 -6.57
CA ILE A 265 -8.35 -8.31 -6.37
C ILE A 265 -8.83 -7.02 -7.03
N GLY A 266 -9.54 -7.13 -8.14
CA GLY A 266 -10.36 -6.05 -8.72
C GLY A 266 -11.65 -5.86 -7.92
N HIS A 267 -12.41 -4.80 -8.19
CA HIS A 267 -13.70 -4.60 -7.54
C HIS A 267 -14.68 -3.80 -8.38
N SER A 268 -15.97 -3.96 -8.11
CA SER A 268 -17.07 -3.22 -8.74
C SER A 268 -16.92 -1.70 -8.57
N ARG A 269 -17.31 -0.94 -9.60
CA ARG A 269 -17.34 0.54 -9.61
C ARG A 269 -15.99 1.16 -9.19
N CYS A 270 -14.90 0.63 -9.74
CA CYS A 270 -13.56 1.11 -9.45
C CYS A 270 -13.26 2.46 -10.12
N GLY A 271 -12.96 3.48 -9.31
CA GLY A 271 -12.66 4.83 -9.81
C GLY A 271 -11.42 4.88 -10.72
N GLY A 272 -10.39 4.07 -10.46
CA GLY A 272 -9.20 3.99 -11.30
C GLY A 272 -9.46 3.30 -12.65
N ILE A 273 -10.32 2.27 -12.68
CA ILE A 273 -10.73 1.63 -13.94
C ILE A 273 -11.62 2.55 -14.77
N LYS A 274 -12.54 3.27 -14.12
CA LYS A 274 -13.32 4.32 -14.78
C LYS A 274 -12.44 5.41 -15.39
N ALA A 275 -11.39 5.83 -14.66
CA ALA A 275 -10.41 6.78 -15.17
C ALA A 275 -9.67 6.22 -16.41
N LEU A 276 -9.20 4.97 -16.35
CA LEU A 276 -8.55 4.29 -17.48
C LEU A 276 -9.44 4.28 -18.73
N LEU A 277 -10.68 3.82 -18.59
CA LEU A 277 -11.61 3.73 -19.73
C LEU A 277 -11.89 5.11 -20.33
N SER A 278 -11.94 6.16 -19.48
CA SER A 278 -12.22 7.53 -19.90
C SER A 278 -11.09 8.21 -20.66
N LEU A 279 -9.85 7.69 -20.60
CA LEU A 279 -8.72 8.30 -21.33
C LEU A 279 -9.02 8.33 -22.84
N GLN A 280 -8.68 9.43 -23.51
CA GLN A 280 -8.74 9.53 -24.97
C GLN A 280 -7.31 9.57 -25.53
N GLU A 281 -7.08 8.93 -26.67
CA GLU A 281 -5.78 8.99 -27.33
C GLU A 281 -5.50 10.41 -27.83
N GLY A 282 -4.29 10.93 -27.56
CA GLY A 282 -3.88 12.27 -27.98
C GLY A 282 -4.34 13.41 -27.08
N GLU A 283 -5.19 13.17 -26.08
CA GLU A 283 -5.49 14.17 -25.05
C GLU A 283 -4.34 14.32 -24.05
N ALA A 284 -4.10 15.56 -23.61
CA ALA A 284 -3.13 15.84 -22.56
C ALA A 284 -3.61 15.33 -21.20
N ASP A 285 -2.67 14.80 -20.41
CA ASP A 285 -2.96 14.33 -19.05
C ASP A 285 -3.41 15.50 -18.15
N LYS A 286 -4.48 15.27 -17.39
CA LYS A 286 -5.04 16.24 -16.44
C LYS A 286 -4.32 16.17 -15.11
N PHE A 287 -3.81 14.99 -14.76
CA PHE A 287 -3.00 14.76 -13.57
C PHE A 287 -1.54 14.47 -13.95
N HIS A 288 -0.65 14.59 -12.97
CA HIS A 288 0.78 14.31 -13.14
C HIS A 288 1.10 12.81 -13.13
N PHE A 289 0.28 12.00 -12.44
CA PHE A 289 0.56 10.60 -12.17
C PHE A 289 -0.60 9.66 -12.47
N VAL A 290 -1.85 10.12 -12.33
CA VAL A 290 -3.01 9.21 -12.33
C VAL A 290 -3.19 8.53 -13.67
N GLU A 291 -3.21 9.28 -14.78
CA GLU A 291 -3.38 8.71 -16.13
C GLU A 291 -2.24 7.75 -16.46
N GLU A 292 -1.01 8.16 -16.18
CA GLU A 292 0.18 7.34 -16.44
C GLU A 292 0.20 6.05 -15.62
N TRP A 293 -0.28 6.10 -14.37
CA TRP A 293 -0.42 4.90 -13.56
C TRP A 293 -1.47 3.96 -14.13
N VAL A 294 -2.68 4.45 -14.43
CA VAL A 294 -3.76 3.57 -14.89
C VAL A 294 -3.52 2.99 -16.28
N ARG A 295 -2.63 3.60 -17.08
CA ARG A 295 -2.16 3.04 -18.37
C ARG A 295 -1.47 1.68 -18.25
N ILE A 296 -1.09 1.23 -17.06
CA ILE A 296 -0.72 -0.19 -16.84
C ILE A 296 -1.81 -1.13 -17.39
N GLY A 297 -3.09 -0.76 -17.26
CA GLY A 297 -4.22 -1.52 -17.79
C GLY A 297 -4.57 -1.25 -19.26
N ALA A 298 -3.78 -0.47 -20.00
CA ALA A 298 -4.07 -0.13 -21.40
C ALA A 298 -4.32 -1.35 -22.32
N PRO A 299 -3.58 -2.48 -22.19
CA PRO A 299 -3.88 -3.67 -22.98
C PRO A 299 -5.29 -4.22 -22.74
N ALA A 300 -5.75 -4.21 -21.49
CA ALA A 300 -7.12 -4.63 -21.15
C ALA A 300 -8.16 -3.67 -21.71
N LYS A 301 -7.91 -2.36 -21.63
CA LYS A 301 -8.80 -1.34 -22.19
C LYS A 301 -8.97 -1.53 -23.70
N ALA A 302 -7.87 -1.67 -24.45
CA ALA A 302 -7.90 -1.85 -25.89
C ALA A 302 -8.72 -3.08 -26.28
N LYS A 303 -8.54 -4.20 -25.56
CA LYS A 303 -9.32 -5.42 -25.76
C LYS A 303 -10.81 -5.23 -25.49
N VAL A 304 -11.18 -4.58 -24.38
CA VAL A 304 -12.59 -4.32 -24.04
C VAL A 304 -13.25 -3.40 -25.05
N GLN A 305 -12.56 -2.35 -25.51
CA GLN A 305 -13.09 -1.44 -26.51
C GLN A 305 -13.27 -2.12 -27.88
N ALA A 306 -12.40 -3.07 -28.23
CA ALA A 306 -12.55 -3.86 -29.47
C ALA A 306 -13.69 -4.89 -29.37
N ASP A 307 -13.73 -5.67 -28.30
CA ASP A 307 -14.65 -6.81 -28.15
C ASP A 307 -16.06 -6.38 -27.70
N HIS A 308 -16.19 -5.21 -27.06
CA HIS A 308 -17.42 -4.73 -26.42
C HIS A 308 -17.76 -3.26 -26.74
N ALA A 309 -17.38 -2.77 -27.93
CA ALA A 309 -17.60 -1.39 -28.36
C ALA A 309 -19.06 -0.89 -28.19
N SER A 310 -20.03 -1.77 -28.39
CA SER A 310 -21.47 -1.46 -28.31
C SER A 310 -22.07 -1.54 -26.90
N ALA A 311 -21.33 -2.07 -25.92
CA ALA A 311 -21.79 -2.14 -24.55
C ALA A 311 -21.82 -0.74 -23.92
N ALA A 312 -22.72 -0.52 -22.95
CA ALA A 312 -22.78 0.74 -22.23
C ALA A 312 -21.48 0.98 -21.44
N PHE A 313 -21.15 2.24 -21.18
CA PHE A 313 -19.89 2.62 -20.52
C PHE A 313 -19.66 1.89 -19.17
N GLU A 314 -20.72 1.78 -18.35
CA GLU A 314 -20.63 1.10 -17.05
C GLU A 314 -20.49 -0.43 -17.19
N ASP A 315 -21.04 -1.02 -18.25
CA ASP A 315 -20.84 -2.44 -18.57
C ASP A 315 -19.39 -2.68 -19.03
N GLN A 316 -18.86 -1.79 -19.87
CA GLN A 316 -17.44 -1.82 -20.26
C GLN A 316 -16.52 -1.67 -19.04
N CYS A 317 -16.85 -0.80 -18.08
CA CYS A 317 -16.11 -0.69 -16.82
C CYS A 317 -16.11 -2.01 -16.05
N SER A 318 -17.28 -2.64 -15.91
CA SER A 318 -17.43 -3.91 -15.18
C SER A 318 -16.62 -5.04 -15.83
N ILE A 319 -16.55 -5.09 -17.16
CA ILE A 319 -15.71 -6.04 -17.90
C ILE A 319 -14.22 -5.69 -17.71
N LEU A 320 -13.87 -4.40 -17.82
CA LEU A 320 -12.50 -3.91 -17.70
C LEU A 320 -11.91 -4.15 -16.30
N GLU A 321 -12.71 -4.09 -15.24
CA GLU A 321 -12.27 -4.40 -13.88
C GLU A 321 -11.67 -5.81 -13.76
N LYS A 322 -12.29 -6.82 -14.38
CA LYS A 322 -11.77 -8.19 -14.41
C LYS A 322 -10.59 -8.32 -15.40
N ALA A 323 -10.67 -7.67 -16.56
CA ALA A 323 -9.59 -7.72 -17.55
C ALA A 323 -8.29 -7.05 -17.06
N ALA A 324 -8.38 -5.98 -16.27
CA ALA A 324 -7.22 -5.31 -15.68
C ALA A 324 -6.52 -6.17 -14.60
N VAL A 325 -7.28 -7.01 -13.88
CA VAL A 325 -6.71 -8.03 -13.00
C VAL A 325 -5.86 -9.00 -13.81
N ASN A 326 -6.35 -9.47 -14.96
CA ASN A 326 -5.59 -10.38 -15.83
C ASN A 326 -4.28 -9.75 -16.32
N VAL A 327 -4.29 -8.47 -16.71
CA VAL A 327 -3.04 -7.75 -17.06
C VAL A 327 -2.07 -7.73 -15.88
N SER A 328 -2.56 -7.52 -14.66
CA SER A 328 -1.73 -7.54 -13.46
C SER A 328 -1.17 -8.92 -13.15
N LEU A 329 -1.92 -10.00 -13.40
CA LEU A 329 -1.44 -11.39 -13.29
C LEU A 329 -0.35 -11.70 -14.31
N GLU A 330 -0.48 -11.21 -15.55
CA GLU A 330 0.59 -11.34 -16.55
C GLU A 330 1.83 -10.51 -16.17
N ASN A 331 1.64 -9.30 -15.67
CA ASN A 331 2.75 -8.47 -15.20
C ASN A 331 3.51 -9.11 -14.04
N LEU A 332 2.84 -9.83 -13.13
CA LEU A 332 3.51 -10.60 -12.08
C LEU A 332 4.51 -11.62 -12.66
N LYS A 333 4.22 -12.25 -13.80
CA LYS A 333 5.12 -13.22 -14.45
C LYS A 333 6.39 -12.58 -15.01
N SER A 334 6.43 -11.24 -15.14
CA SER A 334 7.65 -10.52 -15.54
C SER A 334 8.69 -10.40 -14.42
N TYR A 335 8.32 -10.67 -13.16
CA TYR A 335 9.23 -10.63 -12.03
C TYR A 335 10.01 -11.96 -11.91
N PRO A 336 11.35 -11.97 -11.98
CA PRO A 336 12.13 -13.22 -12.02
C PRO A 336 11.84 -14.18 -10.86
N PHE A 337 11.74 -13.67 -9.64
CA PHE A 337 11.45 -14.48 -8.44
C PHE A 337 10.00 -14.99 -8.38
N VAL A 338 9.04 -14.30 -9.02
CA VAL A 338 7.67 -14.83 -9.18
C VAL A 338 7.68 -15.95 -10.20
N LYS A 339 8.30 -15.72 -11.35
CA LYS A 339 8.44 -16.73 -12.41
C LYS A 339 9.09 -18.01 -11.88
N GLU A 340 10.20 -17.89 -11.16
CA GLU A 340 10.88 -19.02 -10.52
C GLU A 340 9.97 -19.75 -9.52
N GLY A 341 9.23 -19.01 -8.68
CA GLY A 341 8.30 -19.60 -7.72
C GLY A 341 7.15 -20.37 -8.38
N LEU A 342 6.64 -19.86 -9.51
CA LEU A 342 5.61 -20.54 -10.32
C LEU A 342 6.16 -21.82 -10.96
N GLU A 343 7.35 -21.75 -11.58
CA GLU A 343 8.00 -22.90 -12.22
C GLU A 343 8.33 -24.02 -11.22
N LYS A 344 8.71 -23.66 -9.98
CA LYS A 344 8.97 -24.62 -8.90
C LYS A 344 7.70 -25.10 -8.18
N GLY A 345 6.54 -24.53 -8.48
CA GLY A 345 5.28 -24.84 -7.80
C GLY A 345 5.20 -24.40 -6.33
N THR A 346 6.14 -23.56 -5.87
CA THR A 346 6.17 -22.99 -4.51
C THR A 346 5.31 -21.74 -4.38
N LEU A 347 4.87 -21.17 -5.50
CA LEU A 347 4.05 -19.97 -5.57
C LEU A 347 2.87 -20.20 -6.51
N LYS A 348 1.72 -19.61 -6.21
CA LYS A 348 0.55 -19.53 -7.09
C LYS A 348 0.11 -18.07 -7.25
N ILE A 349 -0.49 -17.76 -8.40
CA ILE A 349 -1.13 -16.46 -8.63
C ILE A 349 -2.63 -16.66 -8.87
N VAL A 350 -3.46 -15.80 -8.28
CA VAL A 350 -4.92 -15.90 -8.33
C VAL A 350 -5.51 -14.51 -8.64
N GLY A 351 -6.41 -14.46 -9.60
CA GLY A 351 -7.26 -13.30 -9.85
C GLY A 351 -8.52 -13.35 -9.00
N GLY A 352 -8.98 -12.20 -8.54
CA GLY A 352 -10.25 -12.05 -7.84
C GLY A 352 -11.00 -10.79 -8.24
N HIS A 353 -12.31 -10.80 -8.08
CA HIS A 353 -13.17 -9.62 -8.24
C HIS A 353 -14.20 -9.59 -7.12
N TYR A 354 -14.21 -8.48 -6.37
CA TYR A 354 -15.22 -8.22 -5.34
C TYR A 354 -16.26 -7.24 -5.84
N ASP A 355 -17.49 -7.70 -6.02
CA ASP A 355 -18.63 -6.85 -6.29
C ASP A 355 -19.30 -6.47 -4.97
N PHE A 356 -19.01 -5.27 -4.46
CA PHE A 356 -19.63 -4.78 -3.23
C PHE A 356 -21.09 -4.35 -3.43
N VAL A 357 -21.57 -4.23 -4.67
CA VAL A 357 -22.97 -3.90 -4.97
C VAL A 357 -23.83 -5.14 -4.75
N SER A 358 -23.39 -6.30 -5.23
CA SER A 358 -24.10 -7.57 -5.06
C SER A 358 -23.62 -8.41 -3.87
N GLY A 359 -22.49 -8.04 -3.25
CA GLY A 359 -21.86 -8.79 -2.17
C GLY A 359 -21.19 -10.09 -2.62
N LYS A 360 -20.81 -10.20 -3.89
CA LYS A 360 -20.23 -11.42 -4.48
C LYS A 360 -18.72 -11.30 -4.61
N PHE A 361 -18.04 -12.42 -4.41
CA PHE A 361 -16.61 -12.55 -4.64
C PHE A 361 -16.35 -13.71 -5.60
N GLU A 362 -15.68 -13.42 -6.70
CA GLU A 362 -15.29 -14.40 -7.73
C GLU A 362 -13.77 -14.53 -7.76
N THR A 363 -13.26 -15.74 -8.01
CA THR A 363 -11.82 -16.01 -8.15
C THR A 363 -11.53 -16.91 -9.33
N TRP A 364 -10.35 -16.75 -9.94
CA TRP A 364 -9.88 -17.59 -11.04
C TRP A 364 -8.35 -17.73 -11.00
N ALA A 365 -7.85 -18.81 -11.59
CA ALA A 365 -6.42 -18.96 -11.89
C ALA A 365 -6.17 -18.53 -13.35
N PRO A 366 -5.06 -17.85 -13.65
CA PRO A 366 -4.71 -17.43 -15.01
C PRO A 366 -4.18 -18.57 -15.89
#